data_AF-M4Z610-F1
#
_entry.id   AF-M4Z610-F1
#
_cell.length_a   1.000
_cell.length_b   1.000
_cell.length_c   1.000
_cell.angle_alpha   90.00
_cell.angle_beta   90.00
_cell.angle_gamma   90.00
#
_symmetry.space_group_name_H-M   'P 1'
#
loop_
_entity.id
_entity.type
_entity.pdbx_description
1 polymer ?
#
loop_
_entity_poly.entity_id
_entity_poly.type
_entity_poly.pdbx_seq_one_letter_code
_entity_poly.pdbx_strand_id
1 'polypeptide(L)'
;MERSTALMSLVEGSIFHATTPNGASYICLVTLIANGQIWARRVTTQEPLVFDRTTGIAEVGDDSVMCTIDSTAPLPTDIHEVLLQLDRRYGAGHDPRLRREEMNALLFVGPFWRAHPL
;
A
#
# COMPACT_ATOMS: atom_id res chain seq x y z
N MET A 1 -13.77 -12.75 3.62
CA MET A 1 -14.08 -12.18 2.29
C MET A 1 -13.22 -12.93 1.30
N GLU A 2 -13.74 -13.32 0.14
CA GLU A 2 -12.94 -13.99 -0.90
C GLU A 2 -11.88 -13.02 -1.46
N ARG A 3 -10.65 -13.51 -1.71
CA ARG A 3 -9.51 -12.69 -2.19
C ARG A 3 -9.87 -11.84 -3.40
N SER A 4 -10.58 -12.43 -4.38
CA SER A 4 -11.01 -11.75 -5.60
C SER A 4 -11.94 -10.58 -5.31
N THR A 5 -12.90 -10.73 -4.40
CA THR A 5 -13.79 -9.64 -3.96
C THR A 5 -13.02 -8.52 -3.28
N ALA A 6 -12.06 -8.89 -2.44
CA ALA A 6 -11.25 -7.94 -1.70
C ALA A 6 -10.37 -7.07 -2.63
N LEU A 7 -9.73 -7.69 -3.63
CA LEU A 7 -8.96 -6.97 -4.65
C LEU A 7 -9.85 -6.10 -5.55
N MET A 8 -11.04 -6.58 -5.90
CA MET A 8 -11.99 -5.81 -6.71
C MET A 8 -12.56 -4.60 -5.98
N SER A 9 -12.60 -4.64 -4.64
CA SER A 9 -13.06 -3.52 -3.81
C SER A 9 -12.10 -2.32 -3.77
N LEU A 10 -10.85 -2.51 -4.18
CA LEU A 10 -9.88 -1.41 -4.25
C LEU A 10 -10.30 -0.36 -5.29
N VAL A 11 -10.24 0.90 -4.86
CA VAL A 11 -10.51 2.10 -5.66
C VAL A 11 -9.38 3.13 -5.48
N GLU A 12 -9.34 4.16 -6.31
CA GLU A 12 -8.41 5.28 -6.14
C GLU A 12 -8.49 5.86 -4.72
N GLY A 13 -7.34 6.13 -4.12
CA GLY A 13 -7.24 6.57 -2.72
C GLY A 13 -7.25 5.43 -1.68
N SER A 14 -7.50 4.18 -2.08
CA SER A 14 -7.37 3.03 -1.16
C SER A 14 -5.92 2.84 -0.75
N ILE A 15 -5.70 2.48 0.51
CA ILE A 15 -4.37 2.10 1.02
C ILE A 15 -4.40 0.61 1.36
N PHE A 16 -3.40 -0.12 0.89
CA PHE A 16 -3.28 -1.56 1.10
C PHE A 16 -1.85 -1.95 1.47
N HIS A 17 -1.70 -3.20 1.92
CA HIS A 17 -0.42 -3.79 2.25
C HIS A 17 -0.02 -4.86 1.25
N ALA A 18 1.26 -4.86 0.91
CA ALA A 18 1.86 -5.90 0.09
C ALA A 18 3.22 -6.33 0.68
N THR A 19 3.58 -7.58 0.41
CA THR A 19 4.86 -8.16 0.84
C THR A 19 5.60 -8.81 -0.30
N THR A 20 6.91 -8.85 -0.15
CA THR A 20 7.84 -9.58 -1.02
C THR A 20 8.38 -10.82 -0.28
N PRO A 21 8.87 -11.85 -0.99
CA PRO A 21 9.45 -13.06 -0.40
C PRO A 21 10.60 -12.82 0.58
N ASN A 22 11.34 -11.72 0.42
CA ASN A 22 12.42 -11.32 1.34
C ASN A 22 11.90 -10.63 2.62
N GLY A 23 10.58 -10.54 2.81
CA GLY A 23 9.93 -9.97 3.99
C GLY A 23 9.78 -8.44 3.97
N ALA A 24 10.06 -7.77 2.84
CA ALA A 24 9.81 -6.33 2.76
C ALA A 24 8.30 -6.05 2.82
N SER A 25 7.94 -5.01 3.58
CA SER A 25 6.56 -4.59 3.84
C SER A 25 6.29 -3.28 3.12
N TYR A 26 5.32 -3.28 2.21
CA TYR A 26 4.97 -2.14 1.38
C TYR A 26 3.61 -1.60 1.76
N ILE A 27 3.59 -0.31 2.08
CA ILE A 27 2.38 0.49 2.29
C ILE A 27 2.11 1.19 0.98
N CYS A 28 1.03 0.82 0.31
CA CYS A 28 0.74 1.25 -1.05
C CYS A 28 -0.54 2.08 -1.11
N LEU A 29 -0.49 3.19 -1.85
CA LEU A 29 -1.66 4.02 -2.18
C LEU A 29 -2.07 3.74 -3.62
N VAL A 30 -3.33 3.36 -3.85
CA VAL A 30 -3.90 3.23 -5.19
C VAL A 30 -4.02 4.62 -5.83
N THR A 31 -3.41 4.78 -7.01
CA THR A 31 -3.42 6.02 -7.78
C THR A 31 -4.35 5.95 -8.99
N LEU A 32 -4.55 4.76 -9.58
CA LEU A 32 -5.43 4.53 -10.72
C LEU A 32 -5.86 3.07 -10.79
N ILE A 33 -7.09 2.82 -11.23
CA ILE A 33 -7.57 1.48 -11.60
C ILE A 33 -7.91 1.49 -13.10
N ALA A 34 -7.14 0.74 -13.89
CA ALA A 34 -7.32 0.71 -15.34
C ALA A 34 -6.86 -0.64 -15.94
N ASN A 35 -7.52 -1.09 -17.01
CA ASN A 35 -7.08 -2.23 -17.82
C ASN A 35 -6.80 -3.53 -17.03
N GLY A 36 -7.59 -3.81 -15.98
CA GLY A 36 -7.36 -4.99 -15.13
C GLY A 36 -6.14 -4.88 -14.22
N GLN A 37 -5.60 -3.67 -14.03
CA GLN A 37 -4.44 -3.38 -13.19
C GLN A 37 -4.79 -2.40 -12.06
N ILE A 38 -4.09 -2.54 -10.95
CA ILE A 38 -4.07 -1.60 -9.84
C ILE A 38 -2.75 -0.85 -9.91
N TRP A 39 -2.83 0.42 -10.29
CA TRP A 39 -1.69 1.32 -10.25
C TRP A 39 -1.61 1.90 -8.85
N ALA A 40 -0.44 1.77 -8.24
CA ALA A 40 -0.18 2.23 -6.90
C ALA A 40 1.20 2.84 -6.80
N ARG A 41 1.48 3.45 -5.66
CA ARG A 41 2.83 3.84 -5.27
C ARG A 41 3.05 3.57 -3.80
N ARG A 42 4.32 3.35 -3.44
CA ARG A 42 4.72 3.23 -2.04
C ARG A 42 4.64 4.60 -1.36
N VAL A 43 3.95 4.66 -0.22
CA VAL A 43 3.70 5.91 0.52
C VAL A 43 5.01 6.64 0.87
N THR A 44 6.05 5.92 1.32
CA THR A 44 7.29 6.54 1.82
C THR A 44 8.42 6.63 0.80
N THR A 45 8.43 5.83 -0.26
CA THR A 45 9.48 5.88 -1.28
C THR A 45 9.01 6.47 -2.60
N GLN A 46 7.70 6.66 -2.77
CA GLN A 46 7.06 7.15 -3.99
C GLN A 46 7.33 6.28 -5.23
N GLU A 47 7.86 5.07 -5.02
CA GLU A 47 8.12 4.08 -6.06
C GLU A 47 6.78 3.59 -6.65
N PRO A 48 6.57 3.69 -7.97
CA PRO A 48 5.37 3.21 -8.63
C PRO A 48 5.35 1.68 -8.69
N LEU A 49 4.17 1.10 -8.54
CA LEU A 49 3.93 -0.33 -8.60
C LEU A 49 2.66 -0.60 -9.40
N VAL A 50 2.67 -1.63 -10.24
CA VAL A 50 1.51 -2.03 -11.04
C VAL A 50 1.19 -3.48 -10.70
N PHE A 51 0.06 -3.69 -10.04
CA PHE A 51 -0.41 -5.02 -9.67
C PHE A 51 -1.45 -5.51 -10.66
N ASP A 52 -1.41 -6.79 -10.99
CA ASP A 52 -2.52 -7.46 -11.64
C ASP A 52 -3.71 -7.49 -10.66
N ARG A 53 -4.87 -7.00 -11.10
CA ARG A 53 -6.06 -6.84 -10.23
C ARG A 53 -6.71 -8.16 -9.85
N THR A 54 -6.45 -9.24 -10.59
CA THR A 54 -7.05 -10.55 -10.36
C THR A 54 -6.25 -11.33 -9.32
N THR A 55 -4.93 -11.30 -9.42
CA THR A 55 -4.00 -12.06 -8.59
C THR A 55 -3.49 -11.23 -7.40
N GLY A 56 -3.45 -9.91 -7.54
CA GLY A 56 -2.86 -8.99 -6.57
C GLY A 56 -1.33 -9.05 -6.56
N ILE A 57 -0.70 -9.37 -7.69
CA ILE A 57 0.75 -9.55 -7.80
C ILE A 57 1.34 -8.45 -8.70
N ALA A 58 2.49 -7.92 -8.29
CA ALA A 58 3.35 -7.03 -9.07
C ALA A 58 4.77 -7.60 -9.11
N GLU A 59 5.51 -7.29 -10.17
CA GLU A 59 6.96 -7.47 -10.22
C GLU A 59 7.65 -6.16 -9.84
N VAL A 60 8.71 -6.22 -9.04
CA VAL A 60 9.40 -5.05 -8.49
C VAL A 60 10.90 -5.17 -8.70
N GLY A 61 11.51 -4.07 -9.17
CA GLY A 61 12.94 -3.98 -9.43
C GLY A 61 13.40 -4.76 -10.66
N ASP A 62 14.70 -4.66 -10.95
CA ASP A 62 15.31 -5.26 -12.14
C ASP A 62 15.37 -6.80 -12.08
N ASP A 63 15.35 -7.35 -10.86
CA ASP A 63 15.37 -8.80 -10.61
C ASP A 63 13.95 -9.43 -10.60
N SER A 64 12.92 -8.68 -10.99
CA SER A 64 11.50 -9.12 -10.99
C SER A 64 11.08 -9.76 -9.67
N VAL A 65 11.39 -9.13 -8.54
CA VAL A 65 10.96 -9.62 -7.23
C VAL A 65 9.44 -9.54 -7.13
N MET A 66 8.80 -10.68 -6.90
CA MET A 66 7.35 -10.75 -6.76
C MET A 66 6.89 -10.02 -5.50
N CYS A 67 5.92 -9.14 -5.65
CA CYS A 67 5.26 -8.41 -4.57
C CYS A 67 3.77 -8.75 -4.60
N THR A 68 3.22 -9.19 -3.47
CA THR A 68 1.85 -9.71 -3.39
C THR A 68 1.05 -8.88 -2.40
N ILE A 69 -0.13 -8.41 -2.82
CA ILE A 69 -1.11 -7.81 -1.91
C ILE A 69 -1.57 -8.90 -0.95
N ASP A 70 -1.33 -8.66 0.34
CA ASP A 70 -1.65 -9.59 1.42
C ASP A 70 -2.70 -9.02 2.40
N SER A 71 -3.05 -7.75 2.29
CA SER A 71 -4.18 -7.15 3.02
C SER A 71 -4.76 -5.95 2.28
N THR A 72 -6.09 -5.93 2.12
CA THR A 72 -6.87 -4.74 1.71
C THR A 72 -7.78 -4.21 2.82
N ALA A 73 -7.58 -4.65 4.06
CA ALA A 73 -8.44 -4.26 5.18
C ALA A 73 -8.43 -2.72 5.33
N PRO A 74 -9.61 -2.07 5.37
CA PRO A 74 -9.70 -0.62 5.42
C PRO A 74 -9.11 -0.13 6.74
N LEU A 75 -8.22 0.84 6.65
CA LEU A 75 -7.66 1.51 7.81
C LEU A 75 -8.73 2.36 8.51
N PRO A 76 -8.65 2.53 9.84
CA PRO A 76 -9.36 3.60 10.52
C PRO A 76 -9.13 4.95 9.82
N THR A 77 -10.17 5.79 9.74
CA THR A 77 -10.17 7.03 8.96
C THR A 77 -9.02 7.97 9.34
N ASP A 78 -8.75 8.11 10.63
CA ASP A 78 -7.65 8.91 11.16
C ASP A 78 -6.27 8.41 10.70
N ILE A 79 -6.05 7.10 10.70
CA ILE A 79 -4.80 6.49 10.22
C ILE A 79 -4.67 6.63 8.70
N HIS A 80 -5.76 6.45 7.96
CA HIS A 80 -5.79 6.62 6.51
C HIS A 80 -5.40 8.05 6.10
N GLU A 81 -5.99 9.05 6.75
CA GLU A 81 -5.68 10.46 6.50
C GLU A 81 -4.22 10.80 6.78
N VAL A 82 -3.65 10.29 7.88
CA VAL A 82 -2.22 10.48 8.21
C VAL A 82 -1.32 9.88 7.12
N LEU A 83 -1.61 8.69 6.63
CA LEU A 83 -0.82 8.07 5.56
C LEU A 83 -0.97 8.80 4.22
N LEU A 84 -2.14 9.36 3.91
CA LEU A 84 -2.31 10.23 2.74
C LEU A 84 -1.50 11.53 2.86
N GLN A 85 -1.47 12.14 4.04
CA GLN A 85 -0.64 13.34 4.28
C GLN A 85 0.85 13.02 4.17
N LEU A 86 1.26 11.86 4.71
CA LEU A 86 2.62 11.33 4.59
C LEU A 86 3.00 11.16 3.11
N ASP A 87 2.16 10.49 2.32
CA ASP A 87 2.38 10.29 0.88
C ASP A 87 2.56 11.63 0.14
N ARG A 88 1.67 12.60 0.36
CA ARG A 88 1.77 13.94 -0.26
C ARG A 88 3.07 14.64 0.09
N ARG A 89 3.51 14.54 1.34
CA ARG A 89 4.73 15.16 1.83
C ARG A 89 5.97 14.56 1.16
N TYR A 90 6.04 13.24 1.06
CA TYR A 90 7.13 12.56 0.37
C TYR A 90 7.13 12.85 -1.15
N GLY A 91 5.95 12.89 -1.79
CA GLY A 91 5.83 13.26 -3.20
C GLY A 91 6.24 14.71 -3.51
N ALA A 92 6.13 15.62 -2.54
CA ALA A 92 6.55 17.01 -2.68
C ALA A 92 8.06 17.24 -2.40
N GLY A 93 8.85 16.18 -2.18
CA GLY A 93 10.29 16.30 -1.90
C GLY A 93 10.61 17.00 -0.57
N HIS A 94 9.70 16.92 0.41
CA HIS A 94 9.87 17.59 1.71
C HIS A 94 10.75 16.81 2.69
N ASP A 95 11.06 17.43 3.84
CA ASP A 95 11.83 16.86 4.95
C ASP A 95 11.42 15.40 5.23
N PRO A 96 12.35 14.42 5.24
CA PRO A 96 12.04 13.02 5.46
C PRO A 96 11.75 12.68 6.93
N ARG A 97 11.93 13.61 7.87
CA ARG A 97 11.69 13.35 9.30
C ARG A 97 10.22 13.06 9.55
N LEU A 98 9.93 11.96 10.24
CA LEU A 98 8.57 11.61 10.63
C LEU A 98 8.09 12.50 11.78
N ARG A 99 6.86 12.99 11.65
CA ARG A 99 6.08 13.59 12.73
C ARG A 99 5.59 12.49 13.67
N ARG A 100 5.21 12.88 14.89
CA ARG A 100 4.71 11.93 15.91
C ARG A 100 3.50 11.14 15.42
N GLU A 101 2.56 11.81 14.77
CA GLU A 101 1.36 11.20 14.20
C GLU A 101 1.69 10.17 13.11
N GLU A 102 2.60 10.50 12.19
CA GLU A 102 3.03 9.61 11.11
C GLU A 102 3.77 8.39 11.66
N MET A 103 4.65 8.57 12.65
CA MET A 103 5.31 7.48 13.34
C MET A 103 4.29 6.55 14.02
N ASN A 104 3.29 7.11 14.71
CA ASN A 104 2.24 6.32 15.35
C ASN A 104 1.40 5.55 14.32
N ALA A 105 1.05 6.18 13.19
CA ALA A 105 0.33 5.52 12.10
C ALA A 105 1.13 4.36 11.51
N LEU A 106 2.43 4.54 11.25
CA LEU A 106 3.32 3.47 10.76
C LEU A 106 3.46 2.32 11.77
N LEU A 107 3.54 2.63 13.07
CA LEU A 107 3.56 1.61 14.13
C LEU A 107 2.23 0.88 14.27
N PHE A 108 1.11 1.54 13.97
CA PHE A 108 -0.22 0.94 14.00
C PHE A 108 -0.44 -0.04 12.84
N VAL A 109 -0.08 0.35 11.61
CA VAL A 109 -0.44 -0.44 10.42
C VAL A 109 0.26 -1.80 10.34
N GLY A 110 1.49 -1.90 10.85
CA GLY A 110 2.26 -3.15 10.87
C GLY A 110 1.54 -4.33 11.55
N PRO A 111 1.10 -4.23 12.81
CA PRO A 111 0.28 -5.26 13.44
C PRO A 111 -1.15 -5.31 12.89
N PHE A 112 -1.74 -4.17 12.47
CA PHE A 112 -3.11 -4.14 11.96
C PHE A 112 -3.30 -5.07 10.76
N TRP A 113 -2.50 -4.93 9.70
CA TRP A 113 -2.69 -5.75 8.51
C TRP A 113 -2.28 -7.22 8.70
N ARG A 114 -1.32 -7.51 9.57
CA ARG A 114 -1.02 -8.89 9.96
C ARG A 114 -2.20 -9.59 10.65
N ALA A 115 -3.04 -8.84 11.37
CA ALA A 115 -4.25 -9.36 11.98
C ALA A 115 -5.44 -9.45 11.00
N HIS A 116 -5.33 -8.86 9.80
CA HIS A 116 -6.40 -8.81 8.81
C HIS A 116 -5.88 -9.22 7.41
N PRO A 117 -5.38 -10.45 7.24
CA PRO A 117 -4.88 -10.93 5.96
C PRO A 117 -6.01 -11.13 4.94
N LEU A 118 -5.63 -11.09 3.66
CA LEU A 118 -6.45 -11.47 2.49
C LEU A 118 -6.65 -12.98 2.35
#